data_AF-A0A832JVI1-F1
#
_entry.id   AF-A0A832JVI1-F1
#
_cell.length_a   1.000
_cell.length_b   1.000
_cell.length_c   1.000
_cell.angle_alpha   90.00
_cell.angle_beta   90.00
_cell.angle_gamma   90.00
#
_symmetry.space_group_name_H-M   'P 1'
#
loop_
_entity.id
_entity.type
_entity.pdbx_description
1 polymer ?
#
loop_
_entity_poly.entity_id
_entity_poly.type
_entity_poly.pdbx_seq_one_letter_code
_entity_poly.pdbx_strand_id
1 'polypeptide(L)'
;MGWKVLKIRLSEEAPAELLSELSFELSSLGAWEEGREVSLFFVPSVDLPSRARWAVSFLEERGLGVLEVETSEEEARDWIREVREGFCPVEVGPFLVVPPWHDGPFEGGLLPIRIKPGCAFGTGLHGSTQAALKLLPRAFEAVRPRRALEVGV
;
A
#
# COMPACT_ATOMS: atom_id res chain seq x y z
N MET A 1 13.64 14.89 8.17
CA MET A 1 12.84 15.19 9.38
C MET A 1 11.81 14.10 9.48
N GLY A 2 11.85 13.30 10.55
CA GLY A 2 10.96 12.17 10.76
C GLY A 2 9.55 12.55 11.23
N TRP A 3 8.84 11.58 11.78
CA TRP A 3 7.49 11.68 12.32
C TRP A 3 7.50 11.27 13.79
N LYS A 4 6.58 11.85 14.57
CA LYS A 4 6.25 11.35 15.90
C LYS A 4 5.03 10.44 15.80
N VAL A 5 5.05 9.30 16.48
CA VAL A 5 3.98 8.30 16.42
C VAL A 5 3.43 8.04 17.81
N LEU A 6 2.11 8.18 17.96
CA LEU A 6 1.37 7.75 19.14
C LEU A 6 0.64 6.46 18.79
N LYS A 7 1.03 5.37 19.44
CA LYS A 7 0.42 4.06 19.28
C LYS A 7 -0.43 3.74 20.51
N ILE A 8 -1.67 3.32 20.28
CA ILE A 8 -2.65 3.03 21.33
C ILE A 8 -3.21 1.64 21.07
N ARG A 9 -3.11 0.74 22.06
CA ARG A 9 -3.77 -0.56 22.04
C ARG A 9 -5.06 -0.47 22.83
N LEU A 10 -6.17 -0.84 22.20
CA LEU A 10 -7.52 -0.78 22.74
C LEU A 10 -7.98 -2.14 23.24
N SER A 11 -8.96 -2.12 24.13
CA SER A 11 -9.62 -3.32 24.67
C SER A 11 -10.39 -4.10 23.59
N GLU A 12 -10.94 -3.40 22.62
CA GLU A 12 -11.65 -3.91 21.45
C GLU A 12 -11.39 -3.03 20.21
N GLU A 13 -11.85 -3.47 19.04
CA GLU A 13 -11.70 -2.69 17.79
C GLU A 13 -12.59 -1.46 17.87
N ALA A 14 -12.04 -0.30 17.51
CA ALA A 14 -12.77 0.96 17.57
C ALA A 14 -13.62 1.16 16.29
N PRO A 15 -14.81 1.77 16.41
CA PRO A 15 -15.54 2.22 15.23
C PRO A 15 -14.72 3.23 14.41
N ALA A 16 -14.74 3.11 13.08
CA ALA A 16 -13.96 3.97 12.18
C ALA A 16 -14.31 5.46 12.33
N GLU A 17 -15.58 5.78 12.64
CA GLU A 17 -16.03 7.15 12.88
C GLU A 17 -15.35 7.75 14.11
N LEU A 18 -15.15 6.95 15.15
CA LEU A 18 -14.53 7.38 16.39
C LEU A 18 -13.02 7.60 16.21
N LEU A 19 -12.35 6.75 15.44
CA LEU A 19 -10.95 6.95 15.09
C LEU A 19 -10.74 8.18 14.22
N SER A 20 -11.70 8.46 13.33
CA SER A 20 -11.69 9.66 12.51
C SER A 20 -11.82 10.93 13.37
N GLU A 21 -12.73 10.93 14.34
CA GLU A 21 -12.91 12.02 15.31
C GLU A 21 -11.64 12.22 16.17
N LEU A 22 -11.08 11.13 16.72
CA LEU A 22 -9.83 11.16 17.50
C LEU A 22 -8.68 11.78 16.69
N SER A 23 -8.49 11.32 15.46
CA SER A 23 -7.45 11.80 14.55
C SER A 23 -7.59 13.29 14.26
N PHE A 24 -8.83 13.75 14.02
CA PHE A 24 -9.15 15.16 13.75
C PHE A 24 -8.86 16.06 14.96
N GLU A 25 -9.37 15.71 16.14
CA GLU A 25 -9.22 16.49 17.37
C GLU A 25 -7.76 16.60 17.82
N LEU A 26 -6.98 15.54 17.61
CA LEU A 26 -5.56 15.56 17.88
C LEU A 26 -4.75 16.33 16.83
N SER A 27 -5.36 16.69 15.70
CA SER A 27 -4.69 17.25 14.53
C SER A 27 -3.54 16.36 14.05
N SER A 28 -3.81 15.05 13.99
CA SER A 28 -2.84 14.09 13.44
C SER A 28 -2.74 14.26 11.92
N LEU A 29 -1.59 13.88 11.36
CA LEU A 29 -1.37 13.82 9.91
C LEU A 29 -2.10 12.64 9.26
N GLY A 30 -2.43 11.63 10.06
CA GLY A 30 -3.05 10.39 9.62
C GLY A 30 -3.16 9.40 10.77
N ALA A 31 -4.03 8.41 10.56
CA ALA A 31 -4.23 7.29 11.45
C ALA A 31 -4.05 5.98 10.69
N TRP A 32 -3.45 4.99 11.32
CA TRP A 32 -3.34 3.61 10.84
C TRP A 32 -3.97 2.67 11.86
N GLU A 33 -4.86 1.80 11.41
CA GLU A 33 -5.56 0.83 12.24
C GLU A 33 -5.14 -0.59 11.86
N GLU A 34 -4.80 -1.38 12.87
CA GLU A 34 -4.53 -2.81 12.73
C GLU A 34 -5.21 -3.57 13.87
N GLY A 35 -6.47 -3.98 13.62
CA GLY A 35 -7.32 -4.60 14.63
C GLY A 35 -7.58 -3.66 15.80
N ARG A 36 -7.03 -3.98 16.98
CA ARG A 36 -7.19 -3.17 18.20
C ARG A 36 -6.08 -2.14 18.42
N GLU A 37 -5.17 -1.99 17.46
CA GLU A 37 -4.06 -1.06 17.54
C GLU A 37 -4.28 0.12 16.59
N VAL A 38 -4.12 1.33 17.13
CA VAL A 38 -4.24 2.57 16.37
C VAL A 38 -2.94 3.35 16.49
N SER A 39 -2.35 3.71 15.36
CA SER A 39 -1.16 4.55 15.27
C SER A 39 -1.53 5.90 14.66
N LEU A 40 -1.22 6.98 15.37
CA LEU A 40 -1.47 8.36 14.97
C LEU A 40 -0.14 9.06 14.69
N PHE A 41 -0.04 9.75 13.55
CA PHE A 41 1.21 10.35 13.08
C PHE A 41 1.20 11.87 13.24
N PHE A 42 2.32 12.44 13.68
CA PHE A 42 2.44 13.86 13.98
C PHE A 42 3.75 14.45 13.44
N VAL A 43 3.73 15.76 13.17
CA VAL A 43 4.96 16.51 12.91
C VAL A 43 5.86 16.56 14.15
N PRO A 44 7.20 16.65 14.02
CA PRO A 44 8.13 16.60 15.15
C PRO A 44 7.91 17.66 16.24
N SER A 45 7.29 18.79 15.91
CA SER A 45 7.04 19.88 16.86
C SER A 45 5.91 19.62 17.84
N VAL A 46 5.12 18.55 17.66
CA VAL A 46 3.98 18.23 18.55
C VAL A 46 4.46 17.67 19.89
N ASP A 47 3.81 18.13 20.96
CA ASP A 47 3.92 17.58 22.32
C ASP A 47 3.09 16.28 22.42
N LEU A 48 3.75 15.18 22.09
CA LEU A 48 3.11 13.86 22.03
C LEU A 48 2.62 13.36 23.40
N PRO A 49 3.33 13.53 24.53
CA PRO A 49 2.80 13.20 25.85
C PRO A 49 1.45 13.85 26.19
N SER A 50 1.27 15.13 25.85
CA SER A 50 -0.01 15.80 26.08
C SER A 50 -1.12 15.27 25.18
N ARG A 51 -0.82 14.99 23.91
CA ARG A 51 -1.75 14.35 22.97
C ARG A 51 -2.15 12.94 23.43
N ALA A 52 -1.19 12.16 23.93
CA ALA A 52 -1.42 10.82 24.45
C ALA A 52 -2.41 10.83 25.63
N ARG A 53 -2.19 11.71 26.62
CA ARG A 53 -3.11 11.83 27.76
C ARG A 53 -4.53 12.21 27.32
N TRP A 54 -4.65 13.17 26.41
CA TRP A 54 -5.95 13.57 25.88
C TRP A 54 -6.63 12.43 25.12
N ALA A 55 -5.88 11.70 24.30
CA ALA A 55 -6.39 10.55 23.53
C ALA A 55 -6.97 9.47 24.44
N VAL A 56 -6.28 9.16 25.54
CA VAL A 56 -6.76 8.20 26.55
C VAL A 56 -8.10 8.66 27.13
N SER A 57 -8.18 9.91 27.61
CA SER A 57 -9.43 10.42 28.19
C SER A 57 -10.58 10.40 27.18
N PHE A 58 -10.31 10.83 25.94
CA PHE A 58 -11.31 10.85 24.87
C PHE A 58 -11.90 9.46 24.57
N LEU A 59 -11.04 8.43 24.54
CA LEU A 59 -11.41 7.04 24.27
C LEU A 59 -12.18 6.43 25.45
N GLU A 60 -11.68 6.62 26.66
CA GLU A 60 -12.31 6.08 27.88
C GLU A 60 -13.70 6.70 28.13
N GLU A 61 -13.87 8.01 27.88
CA GLU A 61 -15.18 8.69 27.97
C GLU A 61 -16.24 8.09 27.02
N ARG A 62 -15.79 7.44 25.95
CA ARG A 62 -16.65 6.79 24.95
C ARG A 62 -16.74 5.27 25.16
N GLY A 63 -16.22 4.77 26.28
CA GLY A 63 -16.31 3.37 26.67
C GLY A 63 -15.26 2.45 26.04
N LEU A 64 -14.29 2.99 25.31
CA LEU A 64 -13.17 2.21 24.79
C LEU A 64 -12.02 2.20 25.80
N GLY A 65 -11.81 1.07 26.46
CA GLY A 65 -10.68 0.90 27.37
C GLY A 65 -9.35 0.93 26.63
N VAL A 66 -8.38 1.68 27.17
CA VAL A 66 -7.00 1.73 26.66
C VAL A 66 -6.14 0.76 27.46
N LEU A 67 -5.47 -0.16 26.76
CA LEU A 67 -4.62 -1.19 27.36
C LEU A 67 -3.15 -0.75 27.41
N GLU A 68 -2.68 -0.07 26.37
CA GLU A 68 -1.28 0.31 26.23
C GLU A 68 -1.16 1.59 25.41
N VAL A 69 -0.19 2.43 25.76
CA VAL A 69 0.14 3.65 25.03
C VAL A 69 1.65 3.72 24.86
N GLU A 70 2.09 3.83 23.61
CA GLU A 70 3.50 3.97 23.25
C GLU A 70 3.70 5.24 22.41
N THR A 71 4.83 5.90 22.63
CA THR A 71 5.26 7.05 21.83
C THR A 71 6.63 6.77 21.24
N SER A 72 6.78 6.99 19.93
CA SER A 72 8.04 6.80 19.22
C SER A 72 8.33 7.92 18.23
N GLU A 73 9.57 7.96 17.74
CA GLU A 73 9.97 8.77 16.60
C GLU A 73 10.41 7.84 15.47
N GLU A 74 9.93 8.11 14.25
CA GLU A 74 10.24 7.32 13.06
C GLU A 74 10.90 8.20 12.01
N GLU A 75 11.89 7.66 11.31
CA GLU A 75 12.54 8.37 10.21
C GLU A 75 11.61 8.56 9.02
N ALA A 76 11.78 9.67 8.31
CA ALA A 76 11.04 9.90 7.08
C ALA A 76 11.55 8.98 5.96
N ARG A 77 10.62 8.23 5.38
CA ARG A 77 10.87 7.34 4.25
C ARG A 77 10.27 7.91 2.98
N ASP A 78 10.99 7.75 1.87
CA ASP A 78 10.44 8.04 0.54
C ASP A 78 9.63 6.84 0.06
N TRP A 79 8.41 6.73 0.59
CA TRP A 79 7.50 5.64 0.27
C TRP A 79 7.21 5.52 -1.24
N ILE A 80 7.18 6.64 -1.95
CA ILE A 80 6.95 6.65 -3.41
C ILE A 80 8.12 5.97 -4.10
N ARG A 81 9.35 6.33 -3.75
CA ARG A 81 10.55 5.71 -4.30
C ARG A 81 10.62 4.22 -3.95
N GLU A 82 10.41 3.85 -2.69
CA GLU A 82 10.47 2.46 -2.25
C GLU A 82 9.45 1.57 -2.99
N VAL A 83 8.21 2.05 -3.13
CA VAL A 83 7.18 1.34 -3.91
C VAL A 83 7.60 1.21 -5.37
N ARG A 84 8.17 2.25 -5.98
CA ARG A 84 8.63 2.20 -7.38
C ARG A 84 9.80 1.22 -7.59
N GLU A 85 10.72 1.16 -6.64
CA GLU A 85 11.84 0.21 -6.63
C GLU A 85 11.36 -1.24 -6.47
N GLY A 86 10.22 -1.46 -5.79
CA GLY A 86 9.59 -2.78 -5.66
C GLY A 86 8.99 -3.35 -6.95
N PHE A 87 8.77 -2.54 -7.99
CA PHE A 87 8.28 -3.01 -9.29
C PHE A 87 9.44 -3.27 -10.26
N CYS A 88 9.95 -4.50 -10.25
CA CYS A 88 10.97 -4.94 -11.20
C CYS A 88 10.36 -5.48 -12.51
N PRO A 89 11.10 -5.43 -13.63
CA PRO A 89 10.73 -6.14 -14.86
C PRO A 89 10.45 -7.62 -14.61
N VAL A 90 9.44 -8.16 -15.29
CA VAL A 90 9.08 -9.58 -15.23
C VAL A 90 9.11 -10.17 -16.63
N GLU A 91 9.98 -11.16 -16.83
CA GLU A 91 10.03 -11.95 -18.06
C GLU A 91 8.93 -13.02 -18.07
N VAL A 92 8.13 -13.03 -19.13
CA VAL A 92 6.99 -13.94 -19.26
C VAL A 92 6.89 -14.46 -20.68
N GLY A 93 7.54 -15.60 -20.95
CA GLY A 93 7.60 -16.16 -22.30
C GLY A 93 8.30 -15.18 -23.25
N PRO A 94 7.69 -14.77 -24.37
CA PRO A 94 8.29 -13.80 -25.28
C PRO A 94 8.08 -12.34 -24.84
N PHE A 95 7.45 -12.10 -23.67
CA PHE A 95 7.12 -10.76 -23.19
C PHE A 95 8.02 -10.33 -22.03
N LEU A 96 8.23 -9.02 -21.90
CA LEU A 96 8.83 -8.40 -20.73
C LEU A 96 7.85 -7.36 -20.17
N VAL A 97 7.22 -7.64 -19.03
CA VAL A 97 6.31 -6.70 -18.37
C VAL A 97 7.14 -5.73 -17.53
N VAL A 98 7.02 -4.43 -17.78
CA VAL A 98 7.85 -3.41 -17.13
C VAL A 98 7.02 -2.23 -16.64
N PRO A 99 7.40 -1.57 -15.52
CA PRO A 99 6.80 -0.30 -15.15
C PRO A 99 7.24 0.81 -16.10
N PRO A 100 6.50 1.94 -16.18
CA PRO A 100 6.78 3.01 -17.13
C PRO A 100 8.06 3.80 -16.81
N TRP A 101 8.64 3.62 -15.61
CA TRP A 101 9.90 4.21 -15.18
C TRP A 101 11.11 3.29 -15.39
N HIS A 102 10.94 2.16 -16.08
CA HIS A 102 12.05 1.30 -16.45
C HIS A 102 12.59 1.69 -17.83
N ASP A 103 13.80 2.24 -17.85
CA ASP A 103 14.50 2.72 -19.06
C ASP A 103 15.63 1.77 -19.50
N GLY A 104 15.69 0.55 -18.92
CA GLY A 104 16.74 -0.43 -19.23
C GLY A 104 16.68 -0.96 -20.67
N PRO A 105 17.81 -1.49 -21.19
CA PRO A 105 17.82 -2.10 -22.51
C PRO A 105 16.88 -3.32 -22.52
N PHE A 106 15.99 -3.38 -23.50
CA PHE A 106 15.17 -4.56 -23.76
C PHE A 106 16.03 -5.60 -24.49
N GLU A 107 16.90 -6.28 -23.75
CA GLU A 107 17.79 -7.30 -24.29
C GLU A 107 17.03 -8.60 -24.61
N GLY A 108 17.62 -9.43 -25.48
CA GLY A 108 17.10 -10.79 -25.74
C GLY A 108 15.88 -10.89 -26.67
N GLY A 109 15.45 -9.80 -27.31
CA GLY A 109 14.35 -9.84 -28.30
C GLY A 109 12.95 -10.01 -27.69
N LEU A 110 12.82 -9.80 -26.39
CA LEU A 110 11.53 -9.81 -25.69
C LEU A 110 10.66 -8.62 -26.12
N LEU A 111 9.34 -8.84 -26.14
CA LEU A 111 8.34 -7.83 -26.45
C LEU A 111 7.97 -7.06 -25.17
N PRO A 112 8.32 -5.77 -25.05
CA PRO A 112 8.04 -5.02 -23.84
C PRO A 112 6.54 -4.67 -23.72
N ILE A 113 5.96 -4.96 -22.56
CA ILE A 113 4.61 -4.55 -22.16
C ILE A 113 4.75 -3.56 -21.00
N ARG A 114 4.49 -2.28 -21.28
CA ARG A 114 4.56 -1.22 -20.26
C ARG A 114 3.24 -1.13 -19.50
N ILE A 115 3.27 -1.46 -18.21
CA ILE A 115 2.11 -1.38 -17.32
C ILE A 115 2.43 -0.43 -16.18
N LYS A 116 1.61 0.62 -16.00
CA LYS A 116 1.68 1.48 -14.81
C LYS A 116 1.04 0.74 -13.63
N PRO A 117 1.79 0.42 -12.57
CA PRO A 117 1.19 -0.07 -11.33
C PRO A 117 0.20 0.94 -10.77
N GLY A 118 -0.94 0.44 -10.32
CA GLY A 118 -2.04 1.23 -9.79
C GLY A 118 -3.10 0.32 -9.21
N CYS A 119 -4.35 0.76 -9.20
CA CYS A 119 -5.45 -0.01 -8.62
C CYS A 119 -5.95 -1.15 -9.53
N ALA A 120 -5.53 -1.17 -10.81
CA ALA A 120 -5.89 -2.22 -11.75
C ALA A 120 -5.05 -3.48 -11.52
N PHE A 121 -5.70 -4.65 -11.63
CA PHE A 121 -5.01 -5.93 -11.69
C PHE A 121 -4.23 -6.06 -13.01
N GLY A 122 -3.33 -7.04 -13.11
CA GLY A 122 -2.63 -7.34 -14.38
C GLY A 122 -1.24 -6.70 -14.52
N THR A 123 -0.59 -6.34 -13.41
CA THR A 123 0.80 -5.81 -13.42
C THR A 123 1.87 -6.81 -13.85
N GLY A 124 1.50 -8.07 -14.13
CA GLY A 124 2.43 -9.15 -14.50
C GLY A 124 3.09 -9.85 -13.31
N LEU A 125 2.95 -9.32 -12.09
CA LEU A 125 3.50 -9.94 -10.88
C LEU A 125 2.71 -11.17 -10.42
N HIS A 126 1.41 -11.22 -10.71
CA HIS A 126 0.56 -12.34 -10.30
C HIS A 126 0.64 -13.52 -11.28
N GLY A 127 0.66 -14.74 -10.74
CA GLY A 127 0.83 -15.98 -11.53
C GLY A 127 -0.25 -16.18 -12.61
N SER A 128 -1.48 -15.71 -12.40
CA SER A 128 -2.55 -15.79 -13.40
C SER A 128 -2.27 -14.93 -14.64
N THR A 129 -1.82 -13.68 -14.47
CA THR A 129 -1.39 -12.82 -15.59
C THR A 129 -0.22 -13.46 -16.33
N GLN A 130 0.74 -14.02 -15.59
CA GLN A 130 1.88 -14.69 -16.21
C GLN A 130 1.46 -15.94 -16.99
N ALA A 131 0.53 -16.73 -16.47
CA ALA A 131 0.00 -17.92 -17.14
C ALA A 131 -0.72 -17.53 -18.44
N ALA A 132 -1.56 -16.49 -18.41
CA ALA A 132 -2.25 -15.98 -19.59
C ALA A 132 -1.25 -15.54 -20.67
N LEU A 133 -0.24 -14.73 -20.30
CA LEU A 133 0.81 -14.27 -21.21
C LEU A 133 1.66 -15.43 -21.76
N LYS A 134 1.95 -16.47 -20.97
CA LYS A 134 2.66 -17.68 -21.44
C LYS A 134 1.85 -18.51 -22.44
N LEU A 135 0.52 -18.55 -22.28
CA LEU A 135 -0.38 -19.32 -23.14
C LEU A 135 -0.73 -18.57 -24.44
N LEU A 136 -0.69 -17.23 -24.42
CA LEU A 136 -1.12 -16.39 -25.53
C LEU A 136 -0.39 -16.73 -26.86
N PRO A 137 0.95 -16.87 -26.93
CA PRO A 137 1.63 -17.25 -28.16
C PRO A 137 1.18 -18.61 -28.68
N ARG A 138 1.04 -19.60 -27.79
CA ARG A 138 0.61 -20.96 -28.16
C ARG A 138 -0.81 -20.96 -28.74
N ALA A 139 -1.71 -20.17 -28.16
CA ALA A 139 -3.07 -20.02 -28.69
C ALA A 139 -3.06 -19.37 -30.08
N PHE A 140 -2.27 -18.31 -30.26
CA PHE A 140 -2.15 -17.61 -31.55
C PHE A 140 -1.51 -18.48 -32.63
N GLU A 141 -0.51 -19.30 -32.31
CA GLU A 141 0.09 -20.26 -33.23
C GLU A 141 -0.91 -21.35 -33.65
N ALA A 142 -1.69 -21.87 -32.70
CA ALA A 142 -2.61 -22.98 -32.93
C ALA A 142 -3.79 -22.61 -33.84
N VAL A 143 -4.38 -21.42 -33.70
CA VAL A 143 -5.62 -21.04 -34.42
C VAL A 143 -5.51 -19.80 -35.29
N ARG A 144 -4.40 -19.06 -35.22
CA ARG A 144 -4.14 -17.81 -35.98
C ARG A 144 -5.37 -16.87 -36.00
N PRO A 145 -5.88 -16.48 -34.84
CA PRO A 145 -7.15 -15.76 -34.76
C PRO A 145 -7.02 -14.35 -35.37
N ARG A 146 -8.07 -13.89 -36.05
CA ARG A 146 -8.17 -12.50 -36.53
C ARG A 146 -8.73 -11.52 -35.49
N ARG A 147 -9.34 -12.04 -34.42
CA ARG A 147 -10.00 -11.28 -33.36
C ARG A 147 -9.67 -11.91 -32.02
N ALA A 148 -9.41 -11.09 -31.02
CA ALA A 148 -9.23 -11.50 -29.64
C ALA A 148 -10.25 -10.77 -28.76
N LEU A 149 -10.67 -11.41 -27.66
CA LEU A 149 -11.52 -10.82 -26.64
C LEU A 149 -10.84 -11.06 -25.29
N GLU A 150 -10.64 -9.99 -24.53
CA GLU A 150 -10.24 -10.05 -23.14
C GLU A 150 -11.49 -9.84 -22.27
N VAL A 151 -11.72 -10.75 -21.33
CA VAL A 151 -12.88 -10.71 -20.43
C VAL A 151 -12.38 -10.46 -19.00
N GLY A 152 -12.84 -9.38 -18.38
CA GLY A 152 -12.41 -8.98 -17.03
C GLY A 152 -11.22 -8.00 -17.03
N VAL A 153 -11.33 -6.93 -17.82
CA VAL A 153 -10.37 -5.79 -17.85
C VAL A 153 -10.56 -4.83 -16.68
#